data_AF-A0A5N6WZL5-F1
#
_entry.id   AF-A0A5N6WZL5-F1
#
_cell.length_a   1.000
_cell.length_b   1.000
_cell.length_c   1.000
_cell.angle_alpha   90.00
_cell.angle_beta   90.00
_cell.angle_gamma   90.00
#
_symmetry.space_group_name_H-M   'P 1'
#
loop_
_entity.id
_entity.type
_entity.pdbx_description
1 polymer ?
#
loop_
_entity_poly.entity_id
_entity_poly.type
_entity_poly.pdbx_seq_one_letter_code
_entity_poly.pdbx_strand_id
1 'polypeptide(L)'
;MTDRRRINGPPSGTRPAVFASSLNSASDIATGRPQRQRQPNELRKIFLKTGLIPSASGSAYLEYEPSASLAAARSSPKSLIPPSSALKLACTVHGPKPLPRSATFSPNLVLTTHIKYAPFAARKRKGHIRDASERDLGVHLETALRGVIVAERWPKSGLDITITILEAEDDRWWGDAPDSHDAPWGMMNVLAGCITAASAAISDARIDCLDLIAGGVAAIVADESEDGEAKPKLMLDTDPAEHKAILSACVVAYMPSRDEITEIWLKGDSSKALLGPDDKRSGHEALLDGAVDAARGAHSVLAEAVRESAERFAGLAPGGGATQ
;
A
#
# COMPACT_ATOMS: atom_id res chain seq x y z
N MET A 1 -6.54 -29.75 -7.32
CA MET A 1 -6.78 -30.50 -6.06
C MET A 1 -7.66 -29.62 -5.18
N THR A 2 -8.89 -30.02 -4.88
CA THR A 2 -9.84 -29.21 -4.09
C THR A 2 -9.57 -29.38 -2.59
N ASP A 3 -9.60 -28.27 -1.83
CA ASP A 3 -9.36 -28.30 -0.39
C ASP A 3 -10.51 -29.01 0.33
N ARG A 4 -10.22 -30.14 0.99
CA ARG A 4 -11.24 -30.92 1.73
C ARG A 4 -11.45 -30.43 3.16
N ARG A 5 -10.67 -29.47 3.64
CA ARG A 5 -10.74 -28.95 5.02
C ARG A 5 -11.75 -27.80 5.16
N ARG A 6 -12.32 -27.32 4.04
CA ARG A 6 -13.17 -26.12 4.00
C ARG A 6 -14.32 -26.30 3.02
N ILE A 7 -15.34 -25.46 3.19
CA ILE A 7 -16.41 -25.30 2.21
C ILE A 7 -15.83 -24.52 1.03
N ASN A 8 -15.57 -25.22 -0.07
CA ASN A 8 -15.12 -24.60 -1.30
C ASN A 8 -16.29 -23.84 -1.94
N GLY A 9 -16.08 -22.57 -2.24
CA GLY A 9 -16.97 -21.85 -3.15
C GLY A 9 -16.88 -22.41 -4.57
N PRO A 10 -17.70 -21.88 -5.50
CA PRO A 10 -17.58 -22.22 -6.91
C PRO A 10 -16.14 -21.95 -7.40
N PRO A 11 -15.63 -22.74 -8.36
CA PRO A 11 -14.24 -22.65 -8.82
C PRO A 11 -13.91 -21.34 -9.53
N SER A 12 -14.94 -20.61 -10.00
CA SER A 12 -14.79 -19.29 -10.60
C SER A 12 -14.94 -18.19 -9.55
N GLY A 13 -14.16 -17.12 -9.71
CA GLY A 13 -14.26 -15.94 -8.85
C GLY A 13 -15.66 -15.33 -8.95
N THR A 14 -16.34 -15.18 -7.81
CA THR A 14 -17.63 -14.49 -7.75
C THR A 14 -17.40 -13.00 -7.96
N ARG A 15 -17.95 -12.44 -9.03
CA ARG A 15 -18.05 -10.99 -9.26
C ARG A 15 -19.49 -10.56 -8.96
N PRO A 16 -19.72 -9.33 -8.47
CA PRO A 16 -21.07 -8.77 -8.41
C PRO A 16 -21.66 -8.76 -9.83
N ALA A 17 -22.95 -9.06 -9.94
CA ALA A 17 -23.65 -8.99 -11.23
C ALA A 17 -23.73 -7.52 -11.67
N VAL A 18 -23.30 -7.24 -12.90
CA VAL A 18 -23.51 -5.95 -13.56
C VAL A 18 -24.81 -6.06 -14.34
N PHE A 19 -25.84 -5.30 -13.93
CA PHE A 19 -27.14 -5.33 -14.59
C PHE A 19 -27.15 -4.37 -15.77
N ALA A 20 -27.67 -4.81 -16.93
CA ALA A 20 -27.82 -3.94 -18.10
C ALA A 20 -28.65 -2.67 -17.80
N SER A 21 -29.59 -2.72 -16.86
CA SER A 21 -30.36 -1.56 -16.39
C SER A 21 -29.55 -0.51 -15.62
N SER A 22 -28.33 -0.85 -15.18
CA SER A 22 -27.38 0.11 -14.60
C SER A 22 -26.48 0.77 -15.64
N LEU A 23 -26.62 0.39 -16.91
CA LEU A 23 -25.85 0.89 -18.05
C LEU A 23 -26.82 1.67 -18.98
N ASN A 24 -27.05 2.95 -18.71
CA ASN A 24 -27.93 3.79 -19.54
C ASN A 24 -27.36 4.00 -20.96
N SER A 25 -26.03 4.00 -21.12
CA SER A 25 -25.30 3.99 -22.40
C SER A 25 -23.84 3.54 -22.20
N ALA A 26 -23.15 3.11 -23.26
CA ALA A 26 -21.71 2.79 -23.19
C ALA A 26 -20.86 4.01 -22.81
N SER A 27 -21.32 5.22 -23.16
CA SER A 27 -20.72 6.50 -22.77
C SER A 27 -20.89 6.82 -21.28
N ASP A 28 -21.98 6.40 -20.64
CA ASP A 28 -22.21 6.63 -19.21
C ASP A 28 -21.29 5.82 -18.29
N ILE A 29 -20.75 4.71 -18.82
CA ILE A 29 -19.71 3.96 -18.12
C ILE A 29 -18.50 4.88 -18.01
N ALA A 30 -17.96 5.36 -19.14
CA ALA A 30 -16.77 6.22 -19.19
C ALA A 30 -16.88 7.52 -18.37
N THR A 31 -18.07 8.12 -18.26
CA THR A 31 -18.33 9.31 -17.41
C THR A 31 -18.41 8.98 -15.91
N GLY A 32 -18.49 7.70 -15.55
CA GLY A 32 -18.47 7.20 -14.18
C GLY A 32 -17.07 6.88 -13.63
N ARG A 33 -16.00 7.09 -14.41
CA ARG A 33 -14.63 6.94 -13.91
C ARG A 33 -14.36 7.99 -12.83
N PRO A 34 -13.83 7.60 -11.65
CA PRO A 34 -13.40 8.60 -10.69
C PRO A 34 -12.26 9.40 -11.31
N GLN A 35 -12.34 10.73 -11.24
CA GLN A 35 -11.22 11.59 -11.57
C GLN A 35 -10.53 12.03 -10.29
N ARG A 36 -9.19 12.09 -10.34
CA ARG A 36 -8.38 12.64 -9.26
C ARG A 36 -8.76 14.11 -9.05
N GLN A 37 -9.18 14.44 -7.83
CA GLN A 37 -9.50 15.83 -7.45
C GLN A 37 -8.33 16.56 -6.78
N ARG A 38 -7.34 15.79 -6.30
CA ARG A 38 -6.14 16.27 -5.61
C ARG A 38 -5.07 16.70 -6.61
N GLN A 39 -4.14 17.55 -6.18
CA GLN A 39 -3.01 17.92 -7.02
C GLN A 39 -2.10 16.71 -7.31
N PRO A 40 -1.32 16.72 -8.42
CA PRO A 40 -0.39 15.64 -8.76
C PRO A 40 0.62 15.33 -7.66
N ASN A 41 1.05 16.35 -6.91
CA ASN A 41 2.06 16.23 -5.84
C ASN A 41 1.44 16.02 -4.44
N GLU A 42 0.13 15.83 -4.35
CA GLU A 42 -0.60 15.75 -3.08
C GLU A 42 -0.95 14.30 -2.73
N LEU A 43 -0.57 13.85 -1.53
CA LEU A 43 -0.83 12.50 -1.02
C LEU A 43 -2.25 12.35 -0.49
N ARG A 44 -2.73 11.11 -0.34
CA ARG A 44 -3.99 10.84 0.36
C ARG A 44 -3.81 11.12 1.84
N LYS A 45 -4.91 11.42 2.52
CA LYS A 45 -4.88 11.52 3.98
C LYS A 45 -4.61 10.14 4.55
N ILE A 46 -3.67 10.08 5.48
CA ILE A 46 -3.21 8.84 6.09
C ILE A 46 -3.72 8.82 7.52
N PHE A 47 -4.44 7.77 7.88
CA PHE A 47 -4.77 7.45 9.25
C PHE A 47 -3.94 6.26 9.70
N LEU A 48 -3.08 6.48 10.69
CA LEU A 48 -2.21 5.45 11.25
C LEU A 48 -2.39 5.40 12.76
N LYS A 49 -2.67 4.21 13.29
CA LYS A 49 -2.83 4.00 14.73
C LYS A 49 -2.09 2.76 15.18
N THR A 50 -1.20 2.90 16.17
CA THR A 50 -0.45 1.80 16.78
C THR A 50 -1.13 1.24 18.03
N GLY A 51 -0.81 0.00 18.41
CA GLY A 51 -1.28 -0.62 19.64
C GLY A 51 -2.77 -1.01 19.64
N LEU A 52 -3.33 -1.38 18.47
CA LEU A 52 -4.74 -1.76 18.33
C LEU A 52 -5.03 -3.21 18.78
N ILE A 53 -4.07 -4.12 18.61
CA ILE A 53 -4.25 -5.57 18.82
C ILE A 53 -3.44 -5.99 20.05
N PRO A 54 -4.09 -6.22 21.22
CA PRO A 54 -3.39 -6.49 22.48
C PRO A 54 -2.66 -7.83 22.54
N SER A 55 -3.05 -8.79 21.70
CA SER A 55 -2.42 -10.12 21.66
C SER A 55 -1.07 -10.12 20.94
N ALA A 56 -0.79 -9.10 20.13
CA ALA A 56 0.47 -8.95 19.41
C ALA A 56 1.47 -8.18 20.27
N SER A 57 2.76 -8.42 20.06
CA SER A 57 3.84 -7.67 20.73
C SER A 57 3.82 -6.20 20.30
N GLY A 58 3.52 -5.96 19.04
CA GLY A 58 3.21 -4.64 18.50
C GLY A 58 2.20 -4.75 17.37
N SER A 59 1.43 -3.68 17.16
CA SER A 59 0.40 -3.67 16.13
C SER A 59 0.20 -2.29 15.55
N ALA A 60 -0.27 -2.24 14.31
CA ALA A 60 -0.64 -1.00 13.65
C ALA A 60 -1.82 -1.21 12.71
N TYR A 61 -2.66 -0.20 12.62
CA TYR A 61 -3.72 -0.08 11.63
C TYR A 61 -3.44 1.12 10.75
N LEU A 62 -3.46 0.92 9.43
CA LEU A 62 -3.25 1.94 8.44
C LEU A 62 -4.47 2.01 7.52
N GLU A 63 -4.94 3.23 7.30
CA GLU A 63 -5.99 3.55 6.33
C GLU A 63 -5.56 4.74 5.48
N TYR A 64 -5.65 4.60 4.16
CA TYR A 64 -5.59 5.73 3.24
C TYR A 64 -7.01 6.16 2.92
N GLU A 65 -7.31 7.43 3.21
CA GLU A 65 -8.62 8.01 2.93
C GLU A 65 -8.87 7.91 1.43
N PRO A 66 -10.03 7.38 1.02
CA PRO A 66 -10.34 7.29 -0.38
C PRO A 66 -10.51 8.69 -0.98
N SER A 67 -10.30 8.80 -2.29
CA SER A 67 -10.53 10.05 -3.02
C SER A 67 -11.94 10.59 -2.76
N ALA A 68 -12.10 11.91 -2.72
CA ALA A 68 -13.39 12.56 -2.44
C ALA A 68 -14.49 12.14 -3.44
N SER A 69 -14.10 11.70 -4.64
CA SER A 69 -14.98 11.07 -5.64
C SER A 69 -15.66 9.80 -5.10
N LEU A 70 -14.97 8.99 -4.30
CA LEU A 70 -15.53 7.81 -3.63
C LEU A 70 -16.48 8.21 -2.50
N ALA A 71 -16.14 9.24 -1.72
CA ALA A 71 -17.03 9.76 -0.67
C ALA A 71 -18.37 10.27 -1.26
N ALA A 72 -18.32 11.00 -2.37
CA ALA A 72 -19.49 11.46 -3.11
C ALA A 72 -20.28 10.29 -3.76
N ALA A 73 -19.59 9.28 -4.28
CA ALA A 73 -20.26 8.10 -4.84
C ALA A 73 -20.94 7.24 -3.76
N ARG A 74 -20.43 7.22 -2.53
CA ARG A 74 -21.10 6.54 -1.40
C ARG A 74 -22.38 7.25 -0.95
N SER A 75 -22.44 8.58 -1.03
CA SER A 75 -23.63 9.33 -0.61
C SER A 75 -24.77 9.25 -1.63
N SER A 76 -24.45 9.11 -2.93
CA SER A 76 -25.43 8.96 -4.01
C SER A 76 -24.99 7.89 -5.02
N PRO A 77 -25.17 6.59 -4.70
CA PRO A 77 -24.67 5.51 -5.54
C PRO A 77 -25.43 5.45 -6.87
N LYS A 78 -24.75 5.80 -7.97
CA LYS A 78 -25.23 5.58 -9.35
C LYS A 78 -25.14 4.10 -9.76
N SER A 79 -24.25 3.34 -9.11
CA SER A 79 -24.01 1.92 -9.33
C SER A 79 -23.88 1.19 -7.98
N LEU A 80 -24.22 -0.09 -7.97
CA LEU A 80 -23.99 -0.99 -6.82
C LEU A 80 -22.49 -1.25 -6.59
N ILE A 81 -21.65 -0.88 -7.55
CA ILE A 81 -20.21 -1.06 -7.52
C ILE A 81 -19.56 0.29 -7.19
N PRO A 82 -18.80 0.42 -6.09
CA PRO A 82 -18.11 1.66 -5.77
C PRO A 82 -17.06 1.99 -6.86
N PRO A 83 -16.80 3.29 -7.13
CA PRO A 83 -15.92 3.67 -8.23
C PRO A 83 -14.45 3.33 -7.97
N SER A 84 -13.97 3.51 -6.74
CA SER A 84 -12.62 3.20 -6.27
C SER A 84 -12.72 2.37 -4.96
N SER A 85 -11.59 1.89 -4.43
CA SER A 85 -11.47 1.25 -3.12
C SER A 85 -10.47 2.00 -2.25
N ALA A 86 -10.66 1.94 -0.93
CA ALA A 86 -9.69 2.47 0.03
C ALA A 86 -8.62 1.41 0.34
N LEU A 87 -7.40 1.83 0.73
CA LEU A 87 -6.42 0.92 1.30
C LEU A 87 -6.62 0.87 2.82
N LYS A 88 -6.93 -0.32 3.34
CA LYS A 88 -7.02 -0.59 4.78
C LYS A 88 -6.28 -1.86 5.11
N LEU A 89 -5.36 -1.78 6.05
CA LEU A 89 -4.58 -2.94 6.47
C LEU A 89 -4.27 -2.91 7.96
N ALA A 90 -4.18 -4.11 8.52
CA ALA A 90 -3.79 -4.33 9.90
C ALA A 90 -2.48 -5.12 9.92
N CYS A 91 -1.49 -4.59 10.63
CA CYS A 91 -0.19 -5.22 10.85
C CYS A 91 -0.07 -5.69 12.29
N THR A 92 0.43 -6.90 12.46
CA THR A 92 0.75 -7.50 13.76
C THR A 92 2.18 -8.00 13.75
N VAL A 93 2.89 -7.73 14.83
CA VAL A 93 4.27 -8.15 15.03
C VAL A 93 4.29 -9.06 16.25
N HIS A 94 4.80 -10.27 16.05
CA HIS A 94 4.96 -11.27 17.10
C HIS A 94 6.44 -11.58 17.27
N GLY A 95 7.02 -11.10 18.35
CA GLY A 95 8.40 -11.39 18.68
C GLY A 95 9.03 -10.31 19.55
N PRO A 96 10.32 -10.48 19.88
CA PRO A 96 11.19 -11.57 19.44
C PRO A 96 10.88 -12.89 20.17
N LYS A 97 10.49 -13.93 19.43
CA LYS A 97 10.21 -15.28 19.97
C LYS A 97 11.42 -16.19 19.79
N PRO A 98 11.73 -17.12 20.70
CA PRO A 98 12.82 -18.07 20.48
C PRO A 98 12.52 -18.93 19.25
N LEU A 99 13.55 -19.20 18.46
CA LEU A 99 13.41 -20.09 17.30
C LEU A 99 13.03 -21.52 17.75
N PRO A 100 12.27 -22.27 16.93
CA PRO A 100 11.99 -23.68 17.21
C PRO A 100 13.28 -24.47 17.42
N ARG A 101 13.25 -25.50 18.29
CA ARG A 101 14.43 -26.34 18.59
C ARG A 101 15.06 -27.00 17.36
N SER A 102 14.29 -27.19 16.29
CA SER A 102 14.74 -27.77 15.02
C SER A 102 15.34 -26.75 14.05
N ALA A 103 15.27 -25.45 14.36
CA ALA A 103 15.83 -24.41 13.49
C ALA A 103 17.36 -24.36 13.60
N THR A 104 18.03 -24.13 12.48
CA THR A 104 19.47 -23.93 12.42
C THR A 104 19.86 -22.71 13.26
N PHE A 105 21.01 -22.78 13.93
CA PHE A 105 21.55 -21.65 14.66
C PHE A 105 21.75 -20.45 13.72
N SER A 106 21.17 -19.31 14.10
CA SER A 106 21.39 -18.02 13.44
C SER A 106 21.92 -17.02 14.47
N PRO A 107 23.05 -16.35 14.19
CA PRO A 107 23.54 -15.25 15.04
C PRO A 107 22.64 -14.01 14.92
N ASN A 108 21.87 -13.89 13.84
CA ASN A 108 21.00 -12.77 13.55
C ASN A 108 19.53 -13.16 13.76
N LEU A 109 18.69 -12.17 14.10
CA LEU A 109 17.25 -12.29 14.09
C LEU A 109 16.74 -12.81 12.74
N VAL A 110 15.90 -13.85 12.76
CA VAL A 110 15.26 -14.38 11.56
C VAL A 110 13.90 -13.69 11.39
N LEU A 111 13.76 -12.91 10.32
CA LEU A 111 12.52 -12.22 9.98
C LEU A 111 11.64 -13.13 9.11
N THR A 112 10.35 -13.23 9.43
CA THR A 112 9.35 -13.90 8.58
C THR A 112 8.18 -12.98 8.33
N THR A 113 7.86 -12.71 7.07
CA THR A 113 6.75 -11.84 6.68
C THR A 113 5.60 -12.63 6.06
N HIS A 114 4.40 -12.31 6.51
CA HIS A 114 3.17 -12.96 6.09
C HIS A 114 2.16 -11.91 5.65
N ILE A 115 2.02 -11.71 4.34
CA ILE A 115 1.00 -10.85 3.77
C ILE A 115 -0.15 -11.71 3.29
N LYS A 116 -1.37 -11.35 3.70
CA LYS A 116 -2.58 -12.02 3.27
C LYS A 116 -3.70 -11.02 2.98
N TYR A 117 -4.31 -11.12 1.81
CA TYR A 117 -5.56 -10.42 1.52
C TYR A 117 -6.71 -11.15 2.19
N ALA A 118 -7.57 -10.41 2.89
CA ALA A 118 -8.87 -10.93 3.27
C ALA A 118 -9.64 -11.33 2.01
N PRO A 119 -10.49 -12.39 2.04
CA PRO A 119 -11.22 -12.83 0.86
C PRO A 119 -12.10 -11.74 0.21
N PHE A 120 -12.50 -10.74 0.99
CA PHE A 120 -13.32 -9.60 0.57
C PHE A 120 -12.51 -8.32 0.28
N ALA A 121 -11.17 -8.35 0.40
CA ALA A 121 -10.35 -7.15 0.29
C ALA A 121 -10.30 -6.55 -1.12
N ALA A 122 -10.50 -7.37 -2.15
CA ALA A 122 -10.51 -6.94 -3.55
C ALA A 122 -11.87 -7.28 -4.19
N ARG A 123 -12.24 -6.57 -5.27
CA ARG A 123 -13.48 -6.85 -6.02
C ARG A 123 -13.57 -8.29 -6.50
N LYS A 124 -12.44 -8.86 -6.91
CA LYS A 124 -12.33 -10.29 -7.19
C LYS A 124 -12.01 -10.99 -5.89
N ARG A 125 -12.97 -11.75 -5.38
CA ARG A 125 -12.80 -12.58 -4.18
C ARG A 125 -11.51 -13.38 -4.26
N LYS A 126 -10.63 -13.18 -3.28
CA LYS A 126 -9.35 -13.88 -3.15
C LYS A 126 -9.53 -15.20 -2.39
N GLY A 127 -8.71 -16.18 -2.74
CA GLY A 127 -8.65 -17.46 -2.03
C GLY A 127 -8.07 -17.30 -0.62
N HIS A 128 -8.37 -18.24 0.27
CA HIS A 128 -7.73 -18.26 1.59
C HIS A 128 -6.25 -18.69 1.52
N ILE A 129 -5.92 -19.58 0.58
CA ILE A 129 -4.54 -20.00 0.35
C ILE A 129 -3.74 -18.81 -0.18
N ARG A 130 -2.44 -18.75 0.14
CA ARG A 130 -1.60 -17.66 -0.34
C ARG A 130 -1.42 -17.71 -1.86
N ASP A 131 -1.68 -16.58 -2.51
CA ASP A 131 -1.45 -16.40 -3.95
C ASP A 131 0.05 -16.16 -4.24
N ALA A 132 0.48 -16.26 -5.50
CA ALA A 132 1.85 -15.92 -5.88
C ALA A 132 2.16 -14.44 -5.60
N SER A 133 1.23 -13.54 -5.96
CA SER A 133 1.32 -12.10 -5.70
C SER A 133 1.51 -11.76 -4.20
N GLU A 134 0.87 -12.52 -3.31
CA GLU A 134 1.01 -12.35 -1.85
C GLU A 134 2.36 -12.85 -1.33
N ARG A 135 3.00 -13.80 -2.03
CA ARG A 135 4.37 -14.24 -1.69
C ARG A 135 5.36 -13.18 -2.15
N ASP A 136 5.20 -12.65 -3.35
CA ASP A 136 6.08 -11.61 -3.91
C ASP A 136 6.10 -10.36 -3.02
N LEU A 137 4.92 -9.87 -2.60
CA LEU A 137 4.83 -8.76 -1.63
C LEU A 137 5.55 -9.09 -0.30
N GLY A 138 5.48 -10.35 0.15
CA GLY A 138 6.16 -10.79 1.37
C GLY A 138 7.68 -10.68 1.26
N VAL A 139 8.24 -11.10 0.11
CA VAL A 139 9.68 -11.00 -0.17
C VAL A 139 10.14 -9.55 -0.23
N HIS A 140 9.38 -8.67 -0.90
CA HIS A 140 9.68 -7.24 -0.94
C HIS A 140 9.64 -6.61 0.46
N LEU A 141 8.63 -6.92 1.26
CA LEU A 141 8.53 -6.42 2.64
C LEU A 141 9.67 -6.95 3.52
N GLU A 142 10.03 -8.22 3.37
CA GLU A 142 11.15 -8.82 4.12
C GLU A 142 12.47 -8.11 3.77
N THR A 143 12.71 -7.86 2.48
CA THR A 143 13.91 -7.16 1.99
C THR A 143 13.97 -5.73 2.52
N ALA A 144 12.85 -5.00 2.43
CA ALA A 144 12.74 -3.64 2.94
C ALA A 144 13.04 -3.52 4.45
N LEU A 145 12.56 -4.47 5.26
CA LEU A 145 12.70 -4.45 6.71
C LEU A 145 14.04 -5.01 7.20
N ARG A 146 14.67 -5.89 6.44
CA ARG A 146 15.96 -6.48 6.81
C ARG A 146 17.08 -5.44 6.91
N GLY A 147 17.03 -4.38 6.11
CA GLY A 147 17.98 -3.26 6.19
C GLY A 147 17.76 -2.32 7.38
N VAL A 148 16.59 -2.39 8.02
CA VAL A 148 16.17 -1.45 9.08
C VAL A 148 16.40 -2.02 10.48
N ILE A 149 16.14 -3.33 10.66
CA ILE A 149 16.16 -3.97 11.98
C ILE A 149 17.60 -4.34 12.38
N VAL A 150 18.00 -4.02 13.62
CA VAL A 150 19.30 -4.41 14.17
C VAL A 150 19.27 -5.88 14.59
N ALA A 151 19.45 -6.77 13.61
CA ALA A 151 19.25 -8.21 13.78
C ALA A 151 20.25 -8.87 14.75
N GLU A 152 21.45 -8.30 14.92
CA GLU A 152 22.50 -8.83 15.80
C GLU A 152 22.14 -8.75 17.29
N ARG A 153 21.21 -7.86 17.66
CA ARG A 153 20.81 -7.68 19.06
C ARG A 153 19.97 -8.84 19.60
N TRP A 154 19.38 -9.62 18.70
CA TRP A 154 18.43 -10.69 19.02
C TRP A 154 18.85 -12.05 18.42
N PRO A 155 19.96 -12.65 18.89
CA PRO A 155 20.42 -13.94 18.39
C PRO A 155 19.45 -15.06 18.77
N LYS A 156 19.31 -16.08 17.90
CA LYS A 156 18.38 -17.22 18.09
C LYS A 156 16.91 -16.83 18.27
N SER A 157 16.54 -15.61 17.88
CA SER A 157 15.16 -15.14 17.90
C SER A 157 14.58 -15.10 16.50
N GLY A 158 13.27 -15.30 16.41
CA GLY A 158 12.47 -15.06 15.22
C GLY A 158 11.53 -13.89 15.45
N LEU A 159 11.32 -13.11 14.40
CA LEU A 159 10.33 -12.04 14.36
C LEU A 159 9.32 -12.33 13.26
N ASP A 160 8.05 -12.38 13.63
CA ASP A 160 6.98 -12.76 12.72
C ASP A 160 6.02 -11.59 12.50
N ILE A 161 6.02 -11.06 11.28
CA ILE A 161 5.23 -9.89 10.88
C ILE A 161 4.11 -10.38 9.98
N THR A 162 2.88 -10.31 10.48
CA THR A 162 1.69 -10.69 9.73
C THR A 162 0.87 -9.45 9.41
N ILE A 163 0.69 -9.19 8.11
CA ILE A 163 -0.15 -8.11 7.58
C ILE A 163 -1.39 -8.73 6.95
N THR A 164 -2.55 -8.31 7.45
CA THR A 164 -3.84 -8.65 6.88
C THR A 164 -4.40 -7.42 6.18
N ILE A 165 -4.57 -7.53 4.87
CA ILE A 165 -5.17 -6.47 4.05
C ILE A 165 -6.68 -6.64 4.11
N LEU A 166 -7.37 -5.62 4.62
CA LEU A 166 -8.81 -5.62 4.85
C LEU A 166 -9.55 -5.09 3.62
N GLU A 167 -9.03 -4.02 3.03
CA GLU A 167 -9.50 -3.42 1.78
C GLU A 167 -8.25 -3.06 0.97
N ALA A 168 -8.20 -3.47 -0.29
CA ALA A 168 -7.09 -3.24 -1.18
C ALA A 168 -7.51 -2.34 -2.33
N GLU A 169 -6.56 -1.54 -2.79
CA GLU A 169 -6.72 -0.77 -4.01
C GLU A 169 -6.84 -1.70 -5.21
N ASP A 170 -7.75 -1.37 -6.10
CA ASP A 170 -7.94 -2.11 -7.33
C ASP A 170 -6.81 -1.81 -8.31
N ASP A 171 -6.44 -2.81 -9.12
CA ASP A 171 -5.42 -2.62 -10.16
C ASP A 171 -5.90 -1.73 -11.31
N ARG A 172 -7.22 -1.54 -11.43
CA ARG A 172 -7.89 -0.83 -12.52
C ARG A 172 -9.30 -0.42 -12.13
N TRP A 173 -9.87 0.50 -12.90
CA TRP A 173 -11.29 0.82 -12.80
C TRP A 173 -12.17 -0.29 -13.42
N TRP A 174 -13.31 -0.57 -12.79
CA TRP A 174 -14.15 -1.72 -13.13
C TRP A 174 -14.82 -1.66 -14.50
N GLY A 175 -14.97 -0.44 -15.06
CA GLY A 175 -15.58 -0.20 -16.35
C GLY A 175 -14.65 -0.49 -17.53
N ASP A 176 -13.35 -0.61 -17.30
CA ASP A 176 -12.37 -0.84 -18.36
C ASP A 176 -12.37 -2.31 -18.82
N ALA A 177 -12.27 -2.50 -20.14
CA ALA A 177 -12.14 -3.82 -20.74
C ALA A 177 -10.83 -4.49 -20.27
N PRO A 178 -10.79 -5.81 -20.10
CA PRO A 178 -9.54 -6.53 -19.85
C PRO A 178 -8.62 -6.48 -21.06
N ASP A 179 -7.59 -5.63 -20.96
CA ASP A 179 -6.52 -5.54 -21.92
C ASP A 179 -5.31 -6.37 -21.49
N SER A 180 -4.53 -6.85 -22.46
CA SER A 180 -3.37 -7.70 -22.24
C SER A 180 -2.17 -6.98 -21.58
N HIS A 181 -2.25 -5.66 -21.40
CA HIS A 181 -1.19 -4.82 -20.85
C HIS A 181 -1.42 -4.43 -19.38
N ASP A 182 -2.46 -4.97 -18.72
CA ASP A 182 -2.77 -4.66 -17.33
C ASP A 182 -1.70 -5.20 -16.37
N ALA A 183 -0.85 -4.30 -15.90
CA ALA A 183 0.04 -4.55 -14.78
C ALA A 183 -0.74 -4.40 -13.45
N PRO A 184 -0.48 -5.25 -12.43
CA PRO A 184 -1.03 -5.05 -11.08
C PRO A 184 -0.44 -3.81 -10.40
N TRP A 185 -0.95 -2.63 -10.72
CA TRP A 185 -0.55 -1.35 -10.15
C TRP A 185 -1.02 -1.18 -8.71
N GLY A 186 -2.19 -1.71 -8.35
CA GLY A 186 -2.74 -1.59 -6.99
C GLY A 186 -1.88 -2.30 -5.95
N MET A 187 -1.17 -3.37 -6.35
CA MET A 187 -0.20 -4.05 -5.49
C MET A 187 0.94 -3.14 -5.01
N MET A 188 1.32 -2.13 -5.80
CA MET A 188 2.41 -1.22 -5.47
C MET A 188 2.03 -0.31 -4.29
N ASN A 189 0.80 0.23 -4.31
CA ASN A 189 0.25 1.01 -3.19
C ASN A 189 0.09 0.16 -1.93
N VAL A 190 -0.35 -1.09 -2.09
CA VAL A 190 -0.44 -2.05 -0.98
C VAL A 190 0.94 -2.29 -0.37
N LEU A 191 2.00 -2.44 -1.15
CA LEU A 191 3.35 -2.65 -0.64
C LEU A 191 3.84 -1.44 0.18
N ALA A 192 3.66 -0.23 -0.33
CA ALA A 192 4.02 1.01 0.38
C ALA A 192 3.28 1.14 1.72
N GLY A 193 1.98 0.84 1.73
CA GLY A 193 1.20 0.79 2.96
C GLY A 193 1.68 -0.30 3.92
N CYS A 194 2.02 -1.49 3.42
CA CYS A 194 2.57 -2.59 4.21
C CYS A 194 3.88 -2.19 4.91
N ILE A 195 4.79 -1.52 4.20
CA ILE A 195 6.09 -1.07 4.75
C ILE A 195 5.85 -0.07 5.88
N THR A 196 5.03 0.96 5.63
CA THR A 196 4.74 2.02 6.61
C THR A 196 4.06 1.46 7.87
N ALA A 197 3.07 0.58 7.70
CA ALA A 197 2.40 -0.05 8.83
C ALA A 197 3.29 -1.05 9.59
N ALA A 198 4.16 -1.78 8.89
CA ALA A 198 5.13 -2.66 9.53
C ALA A 198 6.11 -1.85 10.37
N SER A 199 6.63 -0.73 9.86
CA SER A 199 7.51 0.16 10.63
C SER A 199 6.85 0.64 11.92
N ALA A 200 5.58 1.05 11.84
CA ALA A 200 4.81 1.48 12.99
C ALA A 200 4.63 0.35 14.02
N ALA A 201 4.29 -0.86 13.55
CA ALA A 201 4.07 -2.01 14.41
C ALA A 201 5.37 -2.55 15.04
N ILE A 202 6.49 -2.50 14.34
CA ILE A 202 7.82 -2.88 14.87
C ILE A 202 8.25 -1.89 15.96
N SER A 203 8.00 -0.59 15.73
CA SER A 203 8.28 0.46 16.72
C SER A 203 7.42 0.29 17.97
N ASP A 204 6.13 -0.06 17.79
CA ASP A 204 5.21 -0.40 18.89
C ASP A 204 5.67 -1.64 19.67
N ALA A 205 6.22 -2.64 18.97
CA ALA A 205 6.83 -3.84 19.56
C ALA A 205 8.18 -3.59 20.25
N ARG A 206 8.75 -2.38 20.12
CA ARG A 206 10.03 -1.95 20.73
C ARG A 206 11.22 -2.79 20.30
N ILE A 207 11.21 -3.11 19.02
CA ILE A 207 12.33 -3.78 18.40
C ILE A 207 13.30 -2.70 17.93
N ASP A 208 14.58 -2.91 18.18
CA ASP A 208 15.59 -1.93 17.84
C ASP A 208 15.74 -1.81 16.31
N CYS A 209 15.39 -0.63 15.81
CA CYS A 209 15.52 -0.23 14.41
C CYS A 209 16.56 0.88 14.28
N LEU A 210 17.22 0.92 13.13
CA LEU A 210 18.15 2.00 12.77
C LEU A 210 17.40 3.31 12.51
N ASP A 211 16.25 3.23 11.85
CA ASP A 211 15.38 4.35 11.50
C ASP A 211 13.92 3.88 11.35
N LEU A 212 12.98 4.80 11.25
CA LEU A 212 11.63 4.53 10.77
C LEU A 212 11.64 4.44 9.23
N ILE A 213 10.92 3.48 8.69
CA ILE A 213 10.81 3.29 7.24
C ILE A 213 9.42 3.66 6.74
N ALA A 214 9.38 4.51 5.70
CA ALA A 214 8.15 4.88 5.02
C ALA A 214 8.14 4.32 3.60
N GLY A 215 6.99 3.82 3.18
CA GLY A 215 6.74 3.41 1.81
C GLY A 215 6.11 4.55 1.02
N GLY A 216 6.64 4.84 -0.17
CA GLY A 216 6.08 5.82 -1.09
C GLY A 216 5.85 5.23 -2.47
N VAL A 217 4.81 5.72 -3.16
CA VAL A 217 4.52 5.34 -4.55
C VAL A 217 4.41 6.59 -5.41
N ALA A 218 5.02 6.53 -6.59
CA ALA A 218 4.80 7.49 -7.66
C ALA A 218 4.57 6.77 -8.98
N ALA A 219 3.79 7.38 -9.86
CA ALA A 219 3.53 6.88 -11.19
C ALA A 219 3.59 7.99 -12.22
N ILE A 220 3.98 7.60 -13.44
CA ILE A 220 3.87 8.44 -14.62
C ILE A 220 2.60 8.03 -15.35
N VAL A 221 1.69 8.98 -15.45
CA VAL A 221 0.37 8.81 -16.04
C VAL A 221 0.31 9.56 -17.37
N ALA A 222 -0.30 8.93 -18.37
CA ALA A 222 -0.62 9.54 -19.65
C ALA A 222 -2.15 9.65 -19.77
N ASP A 223 -2.73 10.65 -19.11
CA ASP A 223 -4.14 10.99 -19.29
C ASP A 223 -4.29 12.00 -20.42
N GLU A 224 -5.30 11.79 -21.28
CA GLU A 224 -5.69 12.75 -22.32
C GLU A 224 -6.20 14.03 -21.65
N SER A 225 -5.41 15.11 -21.71
CA SER A 225 -5.93 16.45 -21.40
C SER A 225 -6.94 16.91 -22.45
N GLU A 226 -7.80 17.87 -22.09
CA GLU A 226 -8.82 18.46 -22.97
C GLU A 226 -8.27 18.99 -24.32
N ASP A 227 -6.95 19.21 -24.41
CA ASP A 227 -6.22 19.64 -25.61
C ASP A 227 -5.83 18.50 -26.58
N GLY A 228 -6.22 17.25 -26.34
CA GLY A 228 -5.99 16.12 -27.25
C GLY A 228 -4.56 15.57 -27.33
N GLU A 229 -3.57 16.23 -26.72
CA GLU A 229 -2.23 15.69 -26.51
C GLU A 229 -2.10 15.07 -25.12
N ALA A 230 -1.82 13.77 -25.05
CA ALA A 230 -1.51 13.05 -23.82
C ALA A 230 -0.06 13.33 -23.38
N LYS A 231 0.13 14.34 -22.54
CA LYS A 231 1.44 14.65 -21.95
C LYS A 231 1.65 13.79 -20.69
N PRO A 232 2.78 13.05 -20.58
CA PRO A 232 3.07 12.26 -19.40
C PRO A 232 3.28 13.19 -18.20
N LYS A 233 2.61 12.89 -17.08
CA LYS A 233 2.71 13.65 -15.83
C LYS A 233 3.15 12.72 -14.71
N LEU A 234 4.09 13.19 -13.89
CA LEU A 234 4.46 12.54 -12.64
C LEU A 234 3.35 12.80 -11.62
N MET A 235 2.92 11.74 -10.96
CA MET A 235 1.88 11.79 -9.94
C MET A 235 2.31 10.99 -8.73
N LEU A 236 2.15 11.59 -7.55
CA LEU A 236 2.41 10.95 -6.26
C LEU A 236 1.16 10.23 -5.79
N ASP A 237 1.32 9.08 -5.15
CA ASP A 237 0.25 8.31 -4.51
C ASP A 237 -0.99 8.15 -5.41
N THR A 238 -0.76 7.55 -6.58
CA THR A 238 -1.78 7.35 -7.61
C THR A 238 -2.70 6.19 -7.29
N ASP A 239 -4.02 6.43 -7.30
CA ASP A 239 -5.01 5.35 -7.33
C ASP A 239 -5.19 4.87 -8.79
N PRO A 240 -4.96 3.59 -9.10
CA PRO A 240 -5.12 3.08 -10.47
C PRO A 240 -6.54 3.25 -11.03
N ALA A 241 -7.57 3.33 -10.17
CA ALA A 241 -8.93 3.58 -10.63
C ALA A 241 -9.11 4.99 -11.22
N GLU A 242 -8.28 5.97 -10.84
CA GLU A 242 -8.41 7.36 -11.28
C GLU A 242 -7.87 7.61 -12.70
N HIS A 243 -6.92 6.79 -13.16
CA HIS A 243 -6.11 7.09 -14.34
C HIS A 243 -6.32 6.08 -15.45
N LYS A 244 -6.52 6.54 -16.70
CA LYS A 244 -6.79 5.64 -17.85
C LYS A 244 -5.59 4.79 -18.20
N ALA A 245 -4.42 5.43 -18.27
CA ALA A 245 -3.18 4.77 -18.68
C ALA A 245 -2.02 5.16 -17.76
N ILE A 246 -1.55 4.18 -16.98
CA ILE A 246 -0.32 4.28 -16.19
C ILE A 246 0.80 3.68 -17.04
N LEU A 247 1.83 4.47 -17.34
CA LEU A 247 2.98 4.04 -18.15
C LEU A 247 4.01 3.30 -17.30
N SER A 248 4.31 3.87 -16.14
CA SER A 248 5.27 3.33 -15.19
C SER A 248 4.94 3.75 -13.77
N ALA A 249 5.27 2.89 -12.80
CA ALA A 249 5.16 3.19 -11.38
C ALA A 249 6.37 2.67 -10.61
N CYS A 250 6.69 3.33 -9.50
CA CYS A 250 7.74 2.95 -8.59
C CYS A 250 7.21 2.93 -7.16
N VAL A 251 7.57 1.88 -6.42
CA VAL A 251 7.50 1.83 -4.97
C VAL A 251 8.90 1.97 -4.41
N VAL A 252 9.04 2.80 -3.40
CA VAL A 252 10.30 2.97 -2.67
C VAL A 252 10.04 2.76 -1.19
N ALA A 253 10.93 2.03 -0.54
CA ALA A 253 11.04 1.94 0.91
C ALA A 253 12.23 2.81 1.34
N TYR A 254 11.95 3.92 2.04
CA TYR A 254 12.93 4.97 2.28
C TYR A 254 13.07 5.27 3.78
N MET A 255 14.32 5.47 4.22
CA MET A 255 14.72 5.84 5.58
C MET A 255 15.06 7.34 5.63
N PRO A 256 14.15 8.21 6.10
CA PRO A 256 14.31 9.65 5.97
C PRO A 256 15.44 10.25 6.80
N SER A 257 15.80 9.66 7.93
CA SER A 257 16.87 10.18 8.78
C SER A 257 18.26 9.92 8.19
N ARG A 258 18.38 8.91 7.32
CA ARG A 258 19.65 8.50 6.69
C ARG A 258 19.75 8.78 5.19
N ASP A 259 18.65 9.20 4.57
CA ASP A 259 18.55 9.38 3.11
C ASP A 259 18.96 8.11 2.35
N GLU A 260 18.56 6.96 2.88
CA GLU A 260 18.89 5.64 2.33
C GLU A 260 17.62 4.92 1.86
N ILE A 261 17.71 4.27 0.69
CA ILE A 261 16.64 3.44 0.14
C ILE A 261 16.96 1.97 0.45
N THR A 262 16.01 1.26 1.07
CA THR A 262 16.20 -0.17 1.40
C THR A 262 15.63 -1.10 0.34
N GLU A 263 14.56 -0.70 -0.34
CA GLU A 263 13.90 -1.49 -1.38
C GLU A 263 13.33 -0.57 -2.47
N ILE A 264 13.48 -0.99 -3.72
CA ILE A 264 12.92 -0.32 -4.90
C ILE A 264 12.20 -1.36 -5.73
N TRP A 265 10.96 -1.08 -6.09
CA TRP A 265 10.22 -1.87 -7.06
C TRP A 265 9.67 -0.99 -8.17
N LEU A 266 10.22 -1.15 -9.37
CA LEU A 266 9.94 -0.30 -10.52
C LEU A 266 9.32 -1.14 -11.64
N LYS A 267 8.23 -0.64 -12.22
CA LYS A 267 7.48 -1.36 -13.25
C LYS A 267 7.01 -0.41 -14.35
N GLY A 268 7.02 -0.90 -15.59
CA GLY A 268 6.58 -0.17 -16.76
C GLY A 268 7.72 0.51 -17.51
N ASP A 269 7.38 1.21 -18.59
CA ASP A 269 8.33 1.86 -19.48
C ASP A 269 8.24 3.39 -19.31
N SER A 270 9.30 3.99 -18.75
CA SER A 270 9.39 5.43 -18.55
C SER A 270 10.28 6.13 -19.60
N SER A 271 10.83 5.37 -20.56
CA SER A 271 11.80 5.90 -21.54
C SER A 271 11.23 6.98 -22.46
N LYS A 272 9.90 7.00 -22.65
CA LYS A 272 9.19 7.97 -23.50
C LYS A 272 8.61 9.16 -22.74
N ALA A 273 8.77 9.20 -21.41
CA ALA A 273 8.17 10.22 -20.58
C ALA A 273 9.08 11.45 -20.45
N LEU A 274 8.90 12.44 -21.33
CA LEU A 274 9.50 13.77 -21.15
C LEU A 274 8.62 14.58 -20.20
N LEU A 275 9.05 14.68 -18.94
CA LEU A 275 8.39 15.44 -17.89
C LEU A 275 8.72 16.94 -18.04
N GLY A 276 8.20 17.56 -19.10
CA GLY A 276 8.38 18.99 -19.40
C GLY A 276 9.66 19.34 -20.16
N PRO A 277 9.75 20.57 -20.72
CA PRO A 277 10.87 21.01 -21.53
C PRO A 277 12.15 21.34 -20.73
N ASP A 278 12.03 21.60 -19.43
CA ASP A 278 13.15 22.03 -18.57
C ASP A 278 13.76 20.91 -17.71
N ASP A 279 13.08 19.76 -17.59
CA ASP A 279 13.55 18.66 -16.73
C ASP A 279 14.46 17.72 -17.53
N LYS A 280 15.77 17.73 -17.22
CA LYS A 280 16.78 16.90 -17.88
C LYS A 280 16.90 15.49 -17.28
N ARG A 281 16.13 15.20 -16.22
CA ARG A 281 16.16 13.91 -15.52
C ARG A 281 15.62 12.79 -16.41
N SER A 282 16.16 11.59 -16.23
CA SER A 282 15.58 10.40 -16.86
C SER A 282 14.19 10.11 -16.27
N GLY A 283 13.28 9.54 -17.05
CA GLY A 283 11.93 9.21 -16.57
C GLY A 283 11.93 8.32 -15.31
N HIS A 284 12.91 7.44 -15.18
CA HIS A 284 13.10 6.59 -14.00
C HIS A 284 13.57 7.36 -12.77
N GLU A 285 14.46 8.33 -12.95
CA GLU A 285 14.98 9.17 -11.86
C GLU A 285 13.89 10.08 -11.30
N ALA A 286 13.13 10.75 -12.17
CA ALA A 286 12.00 11.56 -11.73
C ALA A 286 10.92 10.74 -11.01
N LEU A 287 10.69 9.50 -11.45
CA LEU A 287 9.77 8.56 -10.80
C LEU A 287 10.27 8.14 -9.40
N LEU A 288 11.58 7.90 -9.26
CA LEU A 288 12.22 7.58 -7.98
C LEU A 288 12.14 8.76 -7.02
N ASP A 289 12.51 9.96 -7.49
CA ASP A 289 12.42 11.21 -6.71
C ASP A 289 10.99 11.43 -6.21
N GLY A 290 10.00 11.26 -7.08
CA GLY A 290 8.59 11.36 -6.71
C GLY A 290 8.20 10.33 -5.64
N ALA A 291 8.64 9.07 -5.78
CA ALA A 291 8.33 8.05 -4.79
C ALA A 291 9.01 8.33 -3.43
N VAL A 292 10.22 8.92 -3.43
CA VAL A 292 10.90 9.38 -2.21
C VAL A 292 10.15 10.54 -1.57
N ASP A 293 9.68 11.51 -2.35
CA ASP A 293 8.88 12.63 -1.84
C ASP A 293 7.55 12.14 -1.23
N ALA A 294 6.91 11.14 -1.86
CA ALA A 294 5.73 10.49 -1.30
C ALA A 294 6.04 9.76 0.02
N ALA A 295 7.17 9.06 0.10
CA ALA A 295 7.62 8.39 1.33
C ALA A 295 7.92 9.41 2.46
N ARG A 296 8.55 10.54 2.14
CA ARG A 296 8.80 11.64 3.09
C ARG A 296 7.50 12.22 3.64
N GLY A 297 6.48 12.37 2.80
CA GLY A 297 5.16 12.79 3.25
C GLY A 297 4.44 11.76 4.13
N ALA A 298 4.58 10.46 3.83
CA ALA A 298 4.04 9.40 4.69
C ALA A 298 4.78 9.29 6.04
N HIS A 299 6.08 9.60 6.06
CA HIS A 299 6.91 9.54 7.26
C HIS A 299 6.48 10.53 8.34
N SER A 300 5.99 11.73 7.99
CA SER A 300 5.57 12.70 9.02
C SER A 300 4.44 12.12 9.90
N VAL A 301 3.46 11.46 9.28
CA VAL A 301 2.36 10.78 9.98
C VAL A 301 2.87 9.57 10.77
N LEU A 302 3.82 8.82 10.21
CA LEU A 302 4.45 7.70 10.90
C LEU A 302 5.18 8.15 12.18
N ALA A 303 5.97 9.21 12.10
CA ALA A 303 6.71 9.76 13.22
C ALA A 303 5.78 10.26 14.34
N GLU A 304 4.67 10.91 13.98
CA GLU A 304 3.65 11.33 14.95
C GLU A 304 2.96 10.14 15.61
N ALA A 305 2.56 9.13 14.85
CA ALA A 305 1.91 7.93 15.40
C ALA A 305 2.83 7.15 16.36
N VAL A 306 4.12 7.05 16.04
CA VAL A 306 5.13 6.42 16.91
C VAL A 306 5.36 7.25 18.18
N ARG A 307 5.41 8.58 18.06
CA ARG A 307 5.50 9.49 19.22
C ARG A 307 4.29 9.32 20.14
N GLU A 308 3.08 9.27 19.60
CA GLU A 308 1.86 9.02 20.38
C GLU A 308 1.91 7.65 21.08
N SER A 309 2.44 6.61 20.41
CA SER A 309 2.66 5.30 21.03
C SER A 309 3.62 5.38 22.23
N ALA A 310 4.71 6.13 22.08
CA ALA A 310 5.71 6.32 23.13
C ALA A 310 5.12 7.09 24.33
N GLU A 311 4.36 8.15 24.08
CA GLU A 311 3.68 8.94 25.12
C GLU A 311 2.66 8.10 25.88
N ARG A 312 1.81 7.35 25.17
CA ARG A 312 0.85 6.41 25.77
C ARG A 312 1.54 5.42 26.70
N PHE A 313 2.72 4.94 26.32
CA PHE A 313 3.46 4.03 27.18
C PHE A 313 4.14 4.71 28.37
N ALA A 314 4.67 5.93 28.18
CA ALA A 314 5.28 6.72 29.24
C ALA A 314 4.26 7.19 30.31
N GLY A 315 2.95 6.99 30.08
CA GLY A 315 1.89 7.43 30.97
C GLY A 315 1.64 8.95 30.93
N LEU A 316 2.22 9.63 29.93
CA LEU A 316 1.93 11.02 29.64
C LEU A 316 0.58 11.03 28.90
N ALA A 317 -0.45 11.65 29.50
CA ALA A 317 -1.71 11.84 28.81
C ALA A 317 -1.44 12.58 27.48
N PRO A 318 -2.09 12.20 26.36
CA PRO A 318 -1.89 12.90 25.10
C PRO A 318 -2.20 14.37 25.34
N GLY A 319 -1.21 15.22 25.10
CA GLY A 319 -1.33 16.65 25.35
C GLY A 319 -2.58 17.18 24.65
N GLY A 320 -3.53 17.70 25.42
CA GLY A 320 -4.65 18.44 24.89
C GLY A 320 -4.11 19.61 24.08
N GLY A 321 -4.12 19.47 22.76
CA GLY A 321 -3.86 20.56 21.83
C GLY A 321 -4.84 21.68 22.15
N ALA A 322 -4.27 22.83 22.50
CA ALA A 322 -4.98 24.02 22.91
C ALA A 322 -6.03 24.42 21.86
N THR A 323 -7.29 24.42 22.27
CA THR A 323 -8.28 25.37 21.76
C THR A 323 -7.92 26.75 22.29
N GLN A 324 -7.31 27.60 21.45
CA GLN A 324 -7.55 29.04 21.38
C GLN A 324 -7.36 29.51 19.93
#